data_AF-A0A0C9WM94-F1
#
_entry.id   AF-A0A0C9WM94-F1
#
_cell.length_a   1.000
_cell.length_b   1.000
_cell.length_c   1.000
_cell.angle_alpha   90.00
_cell.angle_beta   90.00
_cell.angle_gamma   90.00
#
_symmetry.space_group_name_H-M   'P 1'
#
loop_
_entity.id
_entity.type
_entity.pdbx_description
1 polymer ?
#
loop_
_entity_poly.entity_id
_entity_poly.type
_entity_poly.pdbx_seq_one_letter_code
_entity_poly.pdbx_strand_id
1 'polypeptide(L)'
;MVERQSSSTEEPATSGRASQKSVPLPGSRGAPCFDKTKPIELLRFMDQMEDLFEEYGICNDQDKKKKLRKYADQQTEFEWKAFDQYANDHTFADFKKALIDDYPEAQMAGKGTLTTLKKVCKENSKLLESDYPELKNLSCSFRAQQKLLMTPPVLVSNRELVDMFLGCLRESFASQVWSSHFSHPF
;
A
#
# COMPACT_ATOMS: atom_id res chain seq x y z
N MET A 1 21.69 -67.80 36.26
CA MET A 1 21.29 -67.54 34.86
C MET A 1 20.66 -66.16 34.83
N VAL A 2 21.36 -65.20 34.19
CA VAL A 2 20.88 -63.87 33.72
C VAL A 2 20.38 -62.92 34.82
N GLU A 3 21.15 -61.98 35.37
CA GLU A 3 21.80 -60.78 34.79
C GLU A 3 20.81 -59.81 34.10
N ARG A 4 20.47 -58.67 34.74
CA ARG A 4 20.93 -57.31 34.35
C ARG A 4 20.12 -56.17 35.00
N GLN A 5 20.90 -55.20 35.46
CA GLN A 5 20.57 -53.92 36.08
C GLN A 5 19.89 -52.92 35.11
N SER A 6 19.27 -51.86 35.63
CA SER A 6 19.56 -50.44 35.32
C SER A 6 18.51 -49.54 35.99
N SER A 7 18.91 -48.73 36.96
CA SER A 7 19.38 -47.34 36.81
C SER A 7 18.21 -46.35 36.73
N SER A 8 17.94 -45.73 37.88
CA SER A 8 17.12 -44.53 37.99
C SER A 8 17.87 -43.35 37.39
N THR A 9 17.21 -42.57 36.54
CA THR A 9 17.63 -41.22 36.18
C THR A 9 16.36 -40.38 36.10
N GLU A 10 16.19 -39.50 37.10
CA GLU A 10 15.21 -38.41 37.09
C GLU A 10 15.68 -37.27 36.17
N GLU A 11 14.70 -36.56 35.61
CA GLU A 11 14.83 -35.60 34.52
C GLU A 11 15.63 -34.32 34.85
N PRO A 12 15.88 -33.48 33.82
CA PRO A 12 15.02 -32.30 33.76
C PRO A 12 14.58 -31.94 32.33
N ALA A 13 13.27 -31.92 32.08
CA ALA A 13 12.71 -31.23 30.92
C ALA A 13 12.27 -29.81 31.31
N THR A 14 13.19 -28.84 31.20
CA THR A 14 12.83 -27.43 31.03
C THR A 14 12.11 -27.28 29.68
N SER A 15 10.79 -27.45 29.70
CA SER A 15 9.93 -27.16 28.56
C SER A 15 9.94 -25.65 28.30
N GLY A 16 10.75 -25.22 27.33
CA GLY A 16 10.71 -23.86 26.80
C GLY A 16 9.32 -23.60 26.21
N ARG A 17 8.56 -22.70 26.83
CA ARG A 17 7.30 -22.18 26.28
C ARG A 17 7.62 -21.40 25.01
N ALA A 18 7.56 -22.07 23.86
CA ALA A 18 7.53 -21.40 22.57
C ALA A 18 6.35 -20.41 22.62
N SER A 19 6.67 -19.11 22.58
CA SER A 19 5.65 -18.07 22.52
C SER A 19 4.88 -18.26 21.21
N GLN A 20 3.67 -18.81 21.29
CA GLN A 20 2.80 -18.88 20.12
C GLN A 20 2.57 -17.45 19.65
N LYS A 21 3.05 -17.12 18.44
CA LYS A 21 2.77 -15.84 17.81
C LYS A 21 1.25 -15.70 17.69
N SER A 22 0.70 -14.71 18.38
CA SER A 22 -0.72 -14.36 18.27
C SER A 22 -0.88 -13.15 17.36
N VAL A 23 -1.95 -13.15 16.57
CA VAL A 23 -2.27 -12.06 15.66
C VAL A 23 -2.32 -10.74 16.45
N PRO A 24 -1.67 -9.65 15.98
CA PRO A 24 -1.72 -8.35 16.65
C PRO A 24 -3.14 -7.91 16.95
N LEU A 25 -3.43 -7.50 18.19
CA LEU A 25 -4.78 -7.06 18.55
C LEU A 25 -5.16 -5.79 17.76
N PRO A 26 -6.40 -5.68 17.27
CA PRO A 26 -6.86 -4.43 16.68
C PRO A 26 -6.68 -3.24 17.62
N GLY A 27 -6.17 -2.12 17.10
CA GLY A 27 -5.85 -0.93 17.90
C GLY A 27 -4.58 -1.03 18.75
N SER A 28 -3.90 -2.18 18.78
CA SER A 28 -2.58 -2.28 19.42
C SER A 28 -1.50 -1.55 18.61
N ARG A 29 -0.42 -1.14 19.29
CA ARG A 29 0.70 -0.47 18.63
C ARG A 29 1.30 -1.39 17.57
N GLY A 30 1.34 -0.91 16.33
CA GLY A 30 1.90 -1.64 15.18
C GLY A 30 0.92 -2.57 14.47
N ALA A 31 -0.32 -2.69 14.95
CA ALA A 31 -1.38 -3.34 14.18
C ALA A 31 -1.79 -2.47 12.98
N PRO A 32 -2.15 -3.08 11.83
CA PRO A 32 -2.80 -2.35 10.74
C PRO A 32 -4.04 -1.61 11.26
N CYS A 33 -4.32 -0.44 10.73
CA CYS A 33 -5.53 0.30 11.06
C CYS A 33 -5.99 1.09 9.84
N PHE A 34 -7.25 0.94 9.47
CA PHE A 34 -7.83 1.73 8.39
C PHE A 34 -8.46 3.02 8.93
N ASP A 35 -8.04 4.16 8.38
CA ASP A 35 -8.57 5.48 8.68
C ASP A 35 -9.47 5.94 7.53
N LYS A 36 -10.78 5.96 7.77
CA LYS A 36 -11.78 6.36 6.77
C LYS A 36 -11.62 7.83 6.33
N THR A 37 -10.91 8.67 7.09
CA THR A 37 -10.58 10.05 6.66
C THR A 37 -9.46 10.10 5.62
N LYS A 38 -8.76 8.98 5.41
CA LYS A 38 -7.72 8.80 4.39
C LYS A 38 -8.03 7.57 3.51
N PRO A 39 -9.14 7.61 2.74
CA PRO A 39 -9.59 6.47 1.95
C PRO A 39 -8.55 6.00 0.92
N ILE A 40 -7.66 6.88 0.47
CA ILE A 40 -6.52 6.56 -0.41
C ILE A 40 -5.59 5.48 0.17
N GLU A 41 -5.54 5.31 1.49
CA GLU A 41 -4.68 4.34 2.17
C GLU A 41 -5.30 2.92 2.25
N LEU A 42 -6.53 2.73 1.75
CA LEU A 42 -7.23 1.44 1.81
C LEU A 42 -6.44 0.30 1.16
N LEU A 43 -5.82 0.55 -0.01
CA LEU A 43 -5.02 -0.48 -0.70
C LEU A 43 -3.84 -0.95 0.16
N ARG A 44 -3.09 0.00 0.74
CA ARG A 44 -1.98 -0.32 1.65
C ARG A 44 -2.48 -1.12 2.87
N PHE A 45 -3.62 -0.72 3.44
CA PHE A 45 -4.22 -1.43 4.56
C PHE A 45 -4.61 -2.87 4.18
N MET A 46 -5.19 -3.09 3.01
CA MET A 46 -5.53 -4.42 2.52
C MET A 46 -4.28 -5.30 2.37
N ASP A 47 -3.21 -4.77 1.75
CA ASP A 47 -1.94 -5.49 1.61
C ASP A 47 -1.39 -5.91 2.98
N GLN A 48 -1.36 -4.99 3.96
CA GLN A 48 -0.93 -5.27 5.33
C GLN A 48 -1.78 -6.36 6.02
N MET A 49 -3.09 -6.37 5.77
CA MET A 49 -3.97 -7.39 6.30
C MET A 49 -3.74 -8.75 5.64
N GLU A 50 -3.43 -8.79 4.34
CA GLU A 50 -3.13 -10.04 3.63
C GLU A 50 -1.80 -10.65 4.09
N ASP A 51 -0.76 -9.84 4.25
CA ASP A 51 0.52 -10.28 4.84
C ASP A 51 0.30 -10.88 6.23
N LEU A 52 -0.55 -10.24 7.05
CA LEU A 52 -0.93 -10.72 8.37
C LEU A 52 -1.77 -12.00 8.30
N PHE A 53 -2.64 -12.16 7.31
CA PHE A 53 -3.35 -13.42 7.12
C PHE A 53 -2.42 -14.55 6.73
N GLU A 54 -1.42 -14.29 5.89
CA GLU A 54 -0.42 -15.26 5.49
C GLU A 54 0.50 -15.65 6.67
N GLU A 55 1.04 -14.68 7.42
CA GLU A 55 1.93 -14.94 8.56
C GLU A 55 1.26 -15.82 9.62
N TYR A 56 -0.05 -15.65 9.83
CA TYR A 56 -0.80 -16.35 10.88
C TYR A 56 -1.71 -17.47 10.35
N GLY A 57 -1.59 -17.84 9.08
CA GLY A 57 -2.31 -18.97 8.48
C GLY A 57 -3.84 -18.82 8.43
N ILE A 58 -4.35 -17.59 8.31
CA ILE A 58 -5.78 -17.31 8.17
C ILE A 58 -6.19 -17.50 6.71
N CYS A 59 -6.69 -18.69 6.37
CA CYS A 59 -7.03 -19.04 4.99
C CYS A 59 -8.51 -18.89 4.63
N ASN A 60 -9.42 -19.07 5.60
CA ASN A 60 -10.86 -19.05 5.32
C ASN A 60 -11.38 -17.63 4.99
N ASP A 61 -12.15 -17.51 3.91
CA ASP A 61 -12.65 -16.22 3.41
C ASP A 61 -13.45 -15.44 4.45
N GLN A 62 -14.40 -16.10 5.12
CA GLN A 62 -15.24 -15.46 6.13
C GLN A 62 -14.44 -15.00 7.34
N ASP A 63 -13.43 -15.77 7.73
CA ASP A 63 -12.49 -15.36 8.76
C ASP A 63 -11.66 -14.16 8.33
N LYS A 64 -11.14 -14.13 7.10
CA LYS A 64 -10.42 -12.96 6.56
C LYS A 64 -11.29 -11.71 6.60
N LYS A 65 -12.54 -11.79 6.12
CA LYS A 65 -13.51 -10.68 6.17
C LYS A 65 -13.76 -10.21 7.61
N LYS A 66 -14.03 -11.14 8.54
CA LYS A 66 -14.26 -10.82 9.96
C LYS A 66 -13.04 -10.16 10.60
N LYS A 67 -11.84 -10.67 10.35
CA LYS A 67 -10.61 -10.11 10.90
C LYS A 67 -10.33 -8.73 10.29
N LEU A 68 -10.35 -8.58 8.96
CA LEU A 68 -10.10 -7.30 8.26
C LEU A 68 -10.96 -6.17 8.82
N ARG A 69 -12.27 -6.42 8.99
CA ARG A 69 -13.23 -5.43 9.50
C ARG A 69 -12.83 -4.89 10.88
N LYS A 70 -12.34 -5.76 11.77
CA LYS A 70 -11.97 -5.38 13.14
C LYS A 70 -10.79 -4.40 13.23
N TYR A 71 -9.99 -4.26 12.18
CA TYR A 71 -8.89 -3.29 12.13
C TYR A 71 -9.32 -1.94 11.52
N ALA A 72 -10.62 -1.73 11.28
CA ALA A 72 -11.19 -0.41 11.04
C ALA A 72 -11.85 0.14 12.31
N ASP A 73 -12.26 1.41 12.28
CA ASP A 73 -13.12 1.96 13.34
C ASP A 73 -14.50 1.29 13.35
N GLN A 74 -15.22 1.43 14.48
CA GLN A 74 -16.52 0.79 14.68
C GLN A 74 -17.56 1.14 13.60
N GLN A 75 -17.59 2.40 13.14
CA GLN A 75 -18.56 2.87 12.16
C GLN A 75 -18.28 2.23 10.79
N THR A 76 -17.01 2.27 10.37
CA THR A 76 -16.53 1.59 9.17
C THR A 76 -16.76 0.08 9.26
N GLU A 77 -16.63 -0.49 10.46
CA GLU A 77 -16.94 -1.90 10.71
C GLU A 77 -18.38 -2.21 10.33
N PHE A 78 -19.34 -1.42 10.81
CA PHE A 78 -20.76 -1.64 10.53
C PHE A 78 -21.08 -1.51 9.04
N GLU A 79 -20.54 -0.49 8.39
CA GLU A 79 -20.74 -0.24 6.95
C GLU A 79 -20.23 -1.42 6.12
N TRP A 80 -19.01 -1.89 6.36
CA TRP A 80 -18.43 -3.03 5.64
C TRP A 80 -19.21 -4.33 5.83
N LYS A 81 -19.91 -4.50 6.95
CA LYS A 81 -20.77 -5.68 7.19
C LYS A 81 -22.07 -5.64 6.37
N ALA A 82 -22.48 -4.46 5.93
CA ALA A 82 -23.71 -4.27 5.16
C ALA A 82 -23.55 -4.60 3.66
N PHE A 83 -22.32 -4.84 3.19
CA PHE A 83 -22.05 -5.25 1.82
C PHE A 83 -22.59 -6.66 1.58
N ASP A 84 -23.25 -6.89 0.45
CA ASP A 84 -23.71 -8.23 0.04
C ASP A 84 -22.54 -9.22 -0.01
N GLN A 85 -21.37 -8.77 -0.48
CA GLN A 85 -20.15 -9.56 -0.59
C GLN A 85 -19.56 -9.93 0.78
N TYR A 86 -20.09 -9.43 1.89
CA TYR A 86 -19.73 -9.92 3.22
C TYR A 86 -20.33 -11.31 3.50
N ALA A 87 -21.40 -11.72 2.81
CA ALA A 87 -22.06 -13.00 3.01
C ALA A 87 -21.15 -14.22 2.76
N ASN A 88 -21.52 -15.36 3.36
CA ASN A 88 -20.70 -16.60 3.43
C ASN A 88 -20.42 -17.24 2.07
N ASP A 89 -21.25 -16.98 1.08
CA ASP A 89 -21.20 -17.48 -0.29
C ASP A 89 -20.28 -16.67 -1.22
N HIS A 90 -19.84 -15.49 -0.79
CA HIS A 90 -18.85 -14.68 -1.51
C HIS A 90 -17.43 -14.97 -1.02
N THR A 91 -16.45 -14.81 -1.90
CA THR A 91 -15.02 -14.95 -1.54
C THR A 91 -14.50 -13.69 -0.83
N PHE A 92 -13.32 -13.76 -0.22
CA PHE A 92 -12.64 -12.55 0.28
C PHE A 92 -12.24 -11.61 -0.87
N ALA A 93 -11.93 -12.16 -2.06
CA ALA A 93 -11.59 -11.35 -3.23
C ALA A 93 -12.78 -10.51 -3.72
N ASP A 94 -13.99 -11.08 -3.76
CA ASP A 94 -15.22 -10.35 -4.11
C ASP A 94 -15.47 -9.20 -3.14
N PHE A 95 -15.26 -9.46 -1.85
CA PHE A 95 -15.40 -8.44 -0.81
C PHE A 95 -14.37 -7.32 -0.95
N LYS A 96 -13.08 -7.64 -1.16
CA LYS A 96 -12.04 -6.61 -1.42
C LYS A 96 -12.39 -5.76 -2.63
N LYS A 97 -12.85 -6.38 -3.73
CA LYS A 97 -13.26 -5.66 -4.93
C LYS A 97 -14.40 -4.69 -4.63
N ALA A 98 -15.44 -5.16 -3.95
CA ALA A 98 -16.57 -4.31 -3.58
C ALA A 98 -16.15 -3.15 -2.69
N LEU A 99 -15.27 -3.38 -1.70
CA LEU A 99 -14.68 -2.31 -0.90
C LEU A 99 -13.94 -1.30 -1.79
N ILE A 100 -13.00 -1.72 -2.62
CA ILE A 100 -12.23 -0.80 -3.48
C ILE A 100 -13.15 0.02 -4.40
N ASP A 101 -14.21 -0.59 -4.93
CA ASP A 101 -15.18 0.08 -5.80
C ASP A 101 -16.03 1.13 -5.05
N ASP A 102 -16.28 0.96 -3.74
CA ASP A 102 -17.02 1.91 -2.87
C ASP A 102 -16.16 3.09 -2.36
N TYR A 103 -14.83 2.98 -2.47
CA TYR A 103 -13.88 4.05 -2.14
C TYR A 103 -13.18 4.58 -3.40
N PRO A 104 -13.75 5.58 -4.12
CA PRO A 104 -13.17 6.11 -5.36
C PRO A 104 -11.72 6.55 -5.23
N GLU A 105 -11.32 7.15 -4.11
CA GLU A 105 -9.94 7.56 -3.86
C GLU A 105 -8.97 6.38 -3.81
N ALA A 106 -9.37 5.25 -3.22
CA ALA A 106 -8.59 4.02 -3.21
C ALA A 106 -8.50 3.42 -4.60
N GLN A 107 -9.63 3.38 -5.32
CA GLN A 107 -9.68 2.89 -6.70
C GLN A 107 -8.73 3.66 -7.63
N MET A 108 -8.62 4.98 -7.41
CA MET A 108 -7.74 5.86 -8.18
C MET A 108 -6.28 5.83 -7.71
N ALA A 109 -6.01 5.47 -6.44
CA ALA A 109 -4.65 5.40 -5.88
C ALA A 109 -3.72 4.49 -6.70
N GLY A 110 -4.25 3.36 -7.20
CA GLY A 110 -3.52 2.41 -8.03
C GLY A 110 -3.47 2.73 -9.52
N LYS A 111 -4.13 3.80 -9.99
CA LYS A 111 -4.23 4.14 -11.43
C LYS A 111 -3.50 5.41 -11.82
N GLY A 112 -3.05 6.21 -10.85
CA GLY A 112 -2.45 7.52 -11.09
C GLY A 112 -3.49 8.49 -11.65
N THR A 113 -3.44 9.75 -11.23
CA THR A 113 -4.43 10.73 -11.71
C THR A 113 -3.75 12.00 -12.16
N LEU A 114 -4.28 12.65 -13.20
CA LEU A 114 -3.82 13.97 -13.61
C LEU A 114 -3.99 14.99 -12.47
N THR A 115 -4.98 14.83 -11.61
CA THR A 115 -5.18 15.69 -10.43
C THR A 115 -4.05 15.52 -9.43
N THR A 116 -3.66 14.29 -9.12
CA THR A 116 -2.53 13.96 -8.23
C THR A 116 -1.22 14.45 -8.82
N LEU A 117 -0.99 14.21 -10.12
CA LEU A 117 0.21 14.68 -10.81
C LEU A 117 0.29 16.22 -10.79
N LYS A 118 -0.81 16.92 -11.09
CA LYS A 118 -0.89 18.40 -11.00
C LYS A 118 -0.63 18.89 -9.57
N LYS A 119 -1.13 18.18 -8.55
CA LYS A 119 -0.85 18.49 -7.15
C LYS A 119 0.63 18.37 -6.83
N VAL A 120 1.28 17.26 -7.22
CA VAL A 120 2.74 17.07 -7.09
C VAL A 120 3.50 18.22 -7.76
N CYS A 121 3.12 18.61 -8.98
CA CYS A 121 3.75 19.73 -9.69
C CYS A 121 3.56 21.07 -8.95
N LYS A 122 2.34 21.33 -8.45
CA LYS A 122 2.01 22.56 -7.73
C LYS A 122 2.77 22.68 -6.41
N GLU A 123 2.92 21.57 -5.68
CA GLU A 123 3.68 21.52 -4.43
C GLU A 123 5.19 21.68 -4.65
N ASN A 124 5.68 21.40 -5.86
CA ASN A 124 7.09 21.46 -6.25
C ASN A 124 7.30 22.48 -7.38
N SER A 125 6.82 23.72 -7.21
CA SER A 125 6.90 24.76 -8.25
C SER A 125 8.16 25.64 -8.13
N LYS A 126 8.67 26.09 -9.28
CA LYS A 126 9.80 27.04 -9.40
C LYS A 126 11.12 26.54 -8.77
N LEU A 127 11.36 25.22 -8.84
CA LEU A 127 12.58 24.63 -8.29
C LEU A 127 13.84 25.12 -9.01
N LEU A 128 14.89 25.31 -8.23
CA LEU A 128 16.24 25.62 -8.67
C LEU A 128 17.10 24.38 -8.80
N GLU A 129 18.19 24.50 -9.55
CA GLU A 129 19.24 23.47 -9.61
C GLU A 129 19.83 23.15 -8.22
N SER A 130 19.88 24.14 -7.34
CA SER A 130 20.35 23.98 -5.95
C SER A 130 19.39 23.22 -5.03
N ASP A 131 18.11 23.08 -5.42
CA ASP A 131 17.05 22.49 -4.58
C ASP A 131 17.05 20.96 -4.71
N TYR A 132 18.22 20.35 -4.50
CA TYR A 132 18.44 18.93 -4.80
C TYR A 132 17.49 17.97 -4.06
N PRO A 133 17.20 18.12 -2.75
CA PRO A 133 16.23 17.27 -2.06
C PRO A 133 14.83 17.35 -2.67
N GLU A 134 14.35 18.55 -2.99
CA GLU A 134 13.05 18.82 -3.59
C GLU A 134 12.98 18.25 -5.02
N LEU A 135 14.04 18.44 -5.81
CA LEU A 135 14.16 17.83 -7.15
C LEU A 135 14.09 16.31 -7.09
N LYS A 136 14.71 15.69 -6.07
CA LYS A 136 14.64 14.24 -5.88
C LYS A 136 13.24 13.79 -5.50
N ASN A 137 12.58 14.51 -4.59
CA ASN A 137 11.21 14.22 -4.18
C ASN A 137 10.20 14.38 -5.33
N LEU A 138 10.34 15.44 -6.12
CA LEU A 138 9.59 15.65 -7.36
C LEU A 138 9.82 14.48 -8.33
N SER A 139 11.08 14.14 -8.61
CA SER A 139 11.42 13.05 -9.54
C SER A 139 10.82 11.71 -9.12
N CYS A 140 10.89 11.36 -7.83
CA CYS A 140 10.31 10.12 -7.31
C CYS A 140 8.78 10.12 -7.46
N SER A 141 8.11 11.18 -6.99
CA SER A 141 6.65 11.28 -6.99
C SER A 141 6.07 11.39 -8.40
N PHE A 142 6.69 12.19 -9.26
CA PHE A 142 6.30 12.36 -10.66
C PHE A 142 6.47 11.06 -11.43
N ARG A 143 7.61 10.36 -11.29
CA ARG A 143 7.84 9.07 -11.96
C ARG A 143 6.82 8.01 -11.55
N ALA A 144 6.45 7.97 -10.26
CA ALA A 144 5.41 7.05 -9.79
C ALA A 144 4.07 7.33 -10.50
N GLN A 145 3.64 8.59 -10.54
CA GLN A 145 2.39 8.97 -11.21
C GLN A 145 2.44 8.77 -12.73
N GLN A 146 3.56 9.11 -13.39
CA GLN A 146 3.79 8.85 -14.81
C GLN A 146 3.60 7.36 -15.13
N LYS A 147 4.23 6.46 -14.35
CA LYS A 147 4.15 5.01 -14.61
C LYS A 147 2.69 4.53 -14.56
N LEU A 148 1.92 5.05 -13.62
CA LEU A 148 0.50 4.72 -13.48
C LEU A 148 -0.34 5.27 -14.65
N LEU A 149 -0.17 6.54 -15.02
CA LEU A 149 -0.92 7.20 -16.12
C LEU A 149 -0.59 6.65 -17.51
N MET A 150 0.59 6.05 -17.67
CA MET A 150 1.02 5.38 -18.91
C MET A 150 0.58 3.91 -18.96
N THR A 151 -0.11 3.40 -17.94
CA THR A 151 -0.73 2.07 -17.98
C THR A 151 -2.02 2.15 -18.81
N PRO A 152 -2.27 1.22 -19.74
CA PRO A 152 -3.50 1.24 -20.55
C PRO A 152 -4.79 1.27 -19.71
N PRO A 153 -5.79 2.09 -20.09
CA PRO A 153 -5.76 3.04 -21.21
C PRO A 153 -4.87 4.25 -20.89
N VAL A 154 -3.95 4.58 -21.80
CA VAL A 154 -3.02 5.70 -21.63
C VAL A 154 -3.81 7.01 -21.62
N LEU A 155 -3.70 7.78 -20.54
CA LEU A 155 -4.50 9.00 -20.33
C LEU A 155 -3.74 10.30 -20.64
N VAL A 156 -2.43 10.23 -20.87
CA VAL A 156 -1.55 11.38 -21.08
C VAL A 156 -0.42 11.02 -22.03
N SER A 157 -0.01 11.96 -22.89
CA SER A 157 1.14 11.77 -23.77
C SER A 157 2.46 12.01 -23.04
N ASN A 158 3.54 11.39 -23.51
CA ASN A 158 4.89 11.66 -23.00
C ASN A 158 5.28 13.15 -23.14
N ARG A 159 4.81 13.83 -24.18
CA ARG A 159 5.06 15.26 -24.37
C ARG A 159 4.45 16.09 -23.25
N GLU A 160 3.17 15.87 -22.94
CA GLU A 160 2.49 16.58 -21.84
C GLU A 160 3.18 16.33 -20.50
N LEU A 161 3.66 15.10 -20.25
CA LEU A 161 4.42 14.77 -19.04
C LEU A 161 5.74 15.55 -18.97
N VAL A 162 6.48 15.65 -20.06
CA VAL A 162 7.72 16.44 -20.12
C VAL A 162 7.42 17.92 -19.85
N ASP A 163 6.40 18.47 -20.51
CA ASP A 163 6.00 19.88 -20.33
C ASP A 163 5.60 20.15 -18.86
N MET A 164 4.84 19.24 -18.23
CA MET A 164 4.46 19.35 -16.82
C MET A 164 5.67 19.29 -15.88
N PHE A 165 6.61 18.37 -16.12
CA PHE A 165 7.82 18.25 -15.30
C PHE A 165 8.69 19.50 -15.41
N LEU A 166 8.94 19.98 -16.63
CA LEU A 166 9.73 21.20 -16.86
C LEU A 166 9.06 22.44 -16.28
N GLY A 167 7.72 22.50 -16.29
CA GLY A 167 6.94 23.56 -15.65
C GLY A 167 7.10 23.63 -14.12
N CYS A 168 7.65 22.59 -13.48
CA CYS A 168 8.00 22.61 -12.06
C CYS A 168 9.31 23.36 -11.78
N LEU A 169 10.16 23.54 -12.78
CA LEU A 169 11.48 24.16 -12.66
C LEU A 169 11.40 25.67 -12.89
N ARG A 170 12.36 26.43 -12.38
CA ARG A 170 12.55 27.82 -12.85
C ARG A 170 12.85 27.83 -14.34
N GLU A 171 12.31 28.81 -15.06
CA GLU A 171 12.41 28.92 -16.52
C GLU A 171 13.85 28.82 -17.05
N SER A 172 14.79 29.48 -16.38
CA SER A 172 16.22 29.41 -16.73
C SER A 172 16.80 28.01 -16.59
N PHE A 173 16.35 27.25 -15.60
CA PHE A 173 16.79 25.88 -15.36
C PHE A 173 16.10 24.90 -16.32
N ALA A 174 14.78 25.05 -16.52
CA ALA A 174 14.02 24.28 -17.50
C ALA A 174 14.64 24.37 -18.91
N SER A 175 15.04 25.58 -19.32
CA SER A 175 15.66 25.83 -20.62
C SER A 175 17.02 25.12 -20.78
N GLN A 176 17.80 25.07 -19.70
CA GLN A 176 19.07 24.33 -19.69
C GLN A 176 18.84 22.83 -19.82
N VAL A 177 17.92 22.28 -19.03
CA VAL A 177 17.54 20.85 -19.10
C VAL A 177 17.02 20.49 -20.49
N TRP A 178 16.16 21.33 -21.07
CA TRP A 178 15.65 21.13 -22.43
C TRP A 178 16.78 21.08 -23.47
N SER A 179 17.68 22.07 -23.41
CA SER A 179 18.77 22.20 -24.37
C SER A 179 19.79 21.06 -24.28
N SER A 180 20.10 20.60 -23.07
CA SER A 180 21.07 19.52 -22.85
C SER A 180 20.57 18.14 -23.29
N HIS A 181 19.27 17.87 -23.19
CA HIS A 181 18.73 16.52 -23.40
C HIS A 181 17.87 16.35 -24.66
N PHE A 182 17.31 17.43 -25.23
CA PHE A 182 16.33 17.32 -26.31
C PHE A 182 16.74 18.06 -27.60
N SER A 183 17.84 18.82 -27.60
CA SER A 183 18.32 19.57 -28.77
C SER A 183 19.42 18.87 -29.59
N HIS A 184 19.58 17.54 -29.50
CA HIS A 184 20.44 16.82 -30.45
C HIS A 184 19.61 16.39 -31.67
N PRO A 185 19.86 16.97 -32.87
CA PRO A 185 19.23 16.49 -34.09
C PRO A 185 19.84 15.14 -34.49
N PHE A 186 19.03 14.28 -35.11
CA PHE A 186 19.51 13.17 -35.94
C PHE A 186 20.29 13.71 -37.14
#